data_AF-A0A2N1W2D1-F1
#
_entry.id   AF-A0A2N1W2D1-F1
#
_cell.length_a   1.000
_cell.length_b   1.000
_cell.length_c   1.000
_cell.angle_alpha   90.00
_cell.angle_beta   90.00
_cell.angle_gamma   90.00
#
_symmetry.space_group_name_H-M   'P 1'
#
loop_
_entity.id
_entity.type
_entity.pdbx_description
1 polymer ?
#
loop_
_entity_poly.entity_id
_entity_poly.type
_entity_poly.pdbx_seq_one_letter_code
_entity_poly.pdbx_strand_id
1 'polypeptide(L)'
;MYKRKQFMARRVNTAGAVALKNGFKNAVLGGVLIVMLLFAGTRIIGYAAKNFRLPEMPQITSPFAQQKYLVMTSGGLFVLNSTGSLKPVDDAEERHDLPVLTGISADTKNTAYKKALKSVLRLSSSGLEGISEINIKNPEMIVMITMDGKKVIAGNDLDNAKLSNLALVIKKAGGMNKKYSVIDMRYKDRVIIR
;
A
#
# COMPACT_ATOMS: atom_id res chain seq x y z
N MET A 1 -38.96 21.07 -95.49
CA MET A 1 -37.65 20.42 -95.21
C MET A 1 -37.42 20.37 -93.70
N TYR A 2 -37.07 19.20 -93.17
CA TYR A 2 -37.17 18.82 -91.75
C TYR A 2 -36.10 19.44 -90.83
N LYS A 3 -36.51 19.92 -89.64
CA LYS A 3 -35.62 20.33 -88.53
C LYS A 3 -35.02 19.08 -87.86
N ARG A 4 -33.69 18.93 -87.88
CA ARG A 4 -32.97 17.90 -87.11
C ARG A 4 -32.99 18.24 -85.61
N LYS A 5 -33.56 17.37 -84.79
CA LYS A 5 -33.38 17.39 -83.33
C LYS A 5 -32.02 16.81 -82.97
N GLN A 6 -31.18 17.56 -82.28
CA GLN A 6 -29.95 17.05 -81.68
C GLN A 6 -30.28 16.38 -80.35
N PHE A 7 -29.95 15.09 -80.22
CA PHE A 7 -30.00 14.38 -78.94
C PHE A 7 -28.62 14.49 -78.28
N MET A 8 -28.53 15.19 -77.15
CA MET A 8 -27.36 15.13 -76.28
C MET A 8 -27.48 13.91 -75.37
N ALA A 9 -26.64 12.90 -75.60
CA ALA A 9 -26.46 11.79 -74.66
C ALA A 9 -25.58 12.27 -73.50
N ARG A 10 -26.17 12.43 -72.31
CA ARG A 10 -25.44 12.73 -71.07
C ARG A 10 -24.62 11.49 -70.69
N ARG A 11 -23.30 11.53 -70.87
CA ARG A 11 -22.39 10.47 -70.37
C ARG A 11 -22.48 10.44 -68.85
N VAL A 12 -23.14 9.43 -68.30
CA VAL A 12 -23.13 9.14 -66.87
C VAL A 12 -21.80 8.46 -66.56
N ASN A 13 -20.96 9.08 -65.72
CA ASN A 13 -19.67 8.53 -65.29
C ASN A 13 -19.89 7.28 -64.42
N THR A 14 -20.08 6.12 -65.08
CA THR A 14 -20.20 4.80 -64.45
C THR A 14 -18.94 4.38 -63.68
N ALA A 15 -17.77 4.96 -64.01
CA ALA A 15 -16.51 4.68 -63.34
C ALA A 15 -16.48 5.13 -61.85
N GLY A 16 -17.10 6.28 -61.52
CA GLY A 16 -17.10 6.81 -60.15
C GLY A 16 -18.00 6.00 -59.19
N ALA A 17 -19.12 5.50 -59.68
CA ALA A 17 -20.05 4.69 -58.90
C ALA A 17 -19.48 3.30 -58.56
N VAL A 18 -18.69 2.71 -59.48
CA VAL A 18 -18.01 1.42 -59.26
C VAL A 18 -16.86 1.57 -58.27
N ALA A 19 -16.09 2.67 -58.33
CA ALA A 19 -15.01 2.96 -57.39
C ALA A 19 -15.51 3.15 -55.95
N LEU A 20 -16.62 3.89 -55.75
CA LEU A 20 -17.25 4.07 -54.44
C LEU A 20 -17.81 2.76 -53.86
N LYS A 21 -18.45 1.93 -54.71
CA LYS A 21 -19.00 0.63 -54.29
C LYS A 21 -17.90 -0.35 -53.89
N ASN A 22 -16.77 -0.37 -54.61
CA ASN A 22 -15.63 -1.22 -54.29
C ASN A 22 -14.84 -0.70 -53.08
N GLY A 23 -14.69 0.62 -52.91
CA GLY A 23 -14.09 1.23 -51.73
C GLY A 23 -14.87 0.94 -50.44
N PHE A 24 -16.20 1.01 -50.48
CA PHE A 24 -17.05 0.71 -49.33
C PHE A 24 -17.00 -0.79 -48.95
N LYS A 25 -17.02 -1.69 -49.94
CA LYS A 25 -16.86 -3.13 -49.70
C LYS A 25 -15.53 -3.46 -49.02
N ASN A 26 -14.44 -2.84 -49.46
CA ASN A 26 -13.12 -3.06 -48.87
C ASN A 26 -13.01 -2.50 -47.45
N ALA A 27 -13.65 -1.36 -47.16
CA ALA A 27 -13.72 -0.80 -45.81
C ALA A 27 -14.52 -1.70 -44.85
N VAL A 28 -15.66 -2.25 -45.30
CA VAL A 28 -16.47 -3.19 -44.51
C VAL A 28 -15.72 -4.50 -44.26
N LEU A 29 -15.07 -5.07 -45.28
CA LEU A 29 -14.24 -6.27 -45.13
C LEU A 29 -13.06 -6.04 -44.16
N GLY A 30 -12.38 -4.88 -44.27
CA GLY A 30 -11.31 -4.51 -43.35
C GLY A 30 -11.79 -4.35 -41.90
N GLY A 31 -12.95 -3.70 -41.71
CA GLY A 31 -13.56 -3.54 -40.39
C GLY A 31 -13.93 -4.87 -39.74
N VAL A 32 -14.54 -5.78 -40.50
CA VAL A 32 -14.89 -7.14 -40.02
C VAL A 32 -13.64 -7.92 -39.61
N LEU A 33 -12.55 -7.81 -40.37
CA LEU A 33 -11.30 -8.52 -40.09
C LEU A 33 -10.62 -8.01 -38.81
N ILE A 34 -10.63 -6.70 -38.56
CA ILE A 34 -10.12 -6.10 -37.33
C ILE A 34 -10.95 -6.55 -36.12
N VAL A 35 -12.28 -6.56 -36.22
CA VAL A 35 -13.17 -7.00 -35.14
C VAL A 35 -12.94 -8.49 -34.82
N MET A 36 -12.76 -9.34 -35.84
CA MET A 36 -12.42 -10.74 -35.63
C MET A 36 -11.06 -10.93 -34.96
N LEU A 37 -10.04 -10.15 -35.33
CA LEU A 37 -8.73 -10.17 -34.69
C LEU A 37 -8.79 -9.75 -33.22
N LEU A 38 -9.56 -8.70 -32.89
CA LEU A 38 -9.74 -8.26 -31.51
C LEU A 38 -10.48 -9.31 -30.67
N PHE A 39 -11.47 -9.97 -31.25
CA PHE A 39 -12.21 -11.07 -30.59
C PHE A 39 -11.32 -12.31 -30.38
N ALA A 40 -10.50 -12.67 -31.38
CA ALA A 40 -9.54 -13.77 -31.25
C ALA A 40 -8.47 -13.44 -30.19
N GLY A 41 -7.94 -12.22 -30.18
CA GLY A 41 -6.95 -11.77 -29.19
C GLY A 41 -7.48 -11.81 -27.76
N THR A 42 -8.71 -11.34 -27.53
CA THR A 42 -9.34 -11.40 -26.20
C THR A 42 -9.60 -12.84 -25.73
N ARG A 43 -9.94 -13.76 -26.64
CA ARG A 43 -10.06 -15.19 -26.33
C ARG A 43 -8.72 -15.83 -25.99
N ILE A 44 -7.66 -15.50 -26.71
CA ILE A 44 -6.30 -16.00 -26.45
C ILE A 44 -5.79 -15.49 -25.10
N ILE A 45 -5.95 -14.18 -24.80
CA ILE A 45 -5.58 -13.60 -23.51
C ILE A 45 -6.38 -14.25 -22.37
N GLY A 46 -7.69 -14.44 -22.56
CA GLY A 46 -8.53 -15.12 -21.57
C GLY A 46 -8.16 -16.58 -21.35
N TYR A 47 -7.74 -17.30 -22.40
CA TYR A 47 -7.25 -18.68 -22.31
C TYR A 47 -5.88 -18.74 -21.64
N ALA A 48 -4.97 -17.82 -21.97
CA ALA A 48 -3.66 -17.72 -21.34
C ALA A 48 -3.79 -17.38 -19.85
N ALA A 49 -4.62 -16.42 -19.46
CA ALA A 49 -4.85 -16.07 -18.06
C ALA A 49 -5.49 -17.20 -17.24
N LYS A 50 -6.32 -18.06 -17.87
CA LYS A 50 -6.95 -19.20 -17.19
C LYS A 50 -6.04 -20.43 -17.06
N ASN A 51 -5.17 -20.67 -18.03
CA ASN A 51 -4.33 -21.88 -18.07
C ASN A 51 -2.89 -21.64 -17.62
N PHE A 52 -2.36 -20.43 -17.80
CA PHE A 52 -1.11 -20.01 -17.17
C PHE A 52 -1.44 -19.36 -15.84
N ARG A 53 -1.48 -20.17 -14.79
CA ARG A 53 -1.20 -19.67 -13.45
C ARG A 53 0.22 -19.13 -13.52
N LEU A 54 0.38 -17.81 -13.59
CA LEU A 54 1.68 -17.19 -13.40
C LEU A 54 2.27 -17.80 -12.12
N PRO A 55 3.45 -18.42 -12.17
CA PRO A 55 4.07 -18.93 -10.94
C PRO A 55 4.10 -17.77 -9.97
N GLU A 56 3.61 -18.00 -8.75
CA GLU A 56 3.67 -17.00 -7.68
C GLU A 56 5.09 -16.46 -7.68
N MET A 57 5.24 -15.15 -7.95
CA MET A 57 6.56 -14.56 -7.99
C MET A 57 7.23 -14.91 -6.67
N PRO A 58 8.42 -15.54 -6.69
CA PRO A 58 9.08 -15.95 -5.46
C PRO A 58 9.17 -14.71 -4.58
N GLN A 59 8.55 -14.78 -3.40
CA GLN A 59 8.64 -13.69 -2.45
C GLN A 59 10.14 -13.50 -2.16
N ILE A 60 10.71 -12.41 -2.67
CA ILE A 60 12.10 -12.06 -2.41
C ILE A 60 12.16 -11.65 -0.94
N THR A 61 12.27 -12.63 -0.05
CA THR A 61 12.60 -12.41 1.35
C THR A 61 14.07 -12.05 1.39
N SER A 62 14.33 -10.74 1.52
CA SER A 62 15.69 -10.26 1.81
C SER A 62 16.20 -10.98 3.06
N PRO A 63 17.41 -11.58 3.02
CA PRO A 63 18.03 -12.19 4.20
C PRO A 63 18.31 -11.18 5.33
N PHE A 64 18.08 -9.88 5.10
CA PHE A 64 18.24 -8.80 6.08
C PHE A 64 16.91 -8.32 6.69
N ALA A 65 15.78 -8.95 6.36
CA ALA A 65 14.47 -8.54 6.85
C ALA A 65 14.21 -9.09 8.27
N GLN A 66 14.84 -8.49 9.27
CA GLN A 66 14.60 -8.81 10.67
C GLN A 66 13.15 -8.47 11.07
N GLN A 67 12.54 -9.37 11.84
CA GLN A 67 11.22 -9.16 12.44
C GLN A 67 11.32 -8.06 13.50
N LYS A 68 10.33 -7.18 13.54
CA LYS A 68 10.43 -5.96 14.37
C LYS A 68 9.18 -5.66 15.19
N TYR A 69 8.01 -5.95 14.64
CA TYR A 69 6.75 -5.73 15.33
C TYR A 69 5.82 -6.91 15.11
N LEU A 70 5.02 -7.21 16.13
CA LEU A 70 3.76 -7.92 15.94
C LEU A 70 2.69 -6.88 15.59
N VAL A 71 1.85 -7.13 14.61
CA VAL A 71 0.82 -6.21 14.15
C VAL A 71 -0.53 -6.82 14.42
N MET A 72 -1.32 -6.15 15.25
CA MET A 72 -2.71 -6.54 15.48
C MET A 72 -3.60 -5.86 14.45
N THR A 73 -4.24 -6.65 13.59
CA THR A 73 -5.25 -6.17 12.63
C THR A 73 -6.61 -6.81 12.91
N SER A 74 -7.67 -6.35 12.23
CA SER A 74 -8.98 -6.99 12.30
C SER A 74 -8.99 -8.44 11.77
N GLY A 75 -8.00 -8.81 10.95
CA GLY A 75 -7.86 -10.16 10.37
C GLY A 75 -6.96 -11.10 11.19
N GLY A 76 -6.45 -10.66 12.34
CA GLY A 76 -5.54 -11.43 13.18
C GLY A 76 -4.18 -10.75 13.41
N LEU A 77 -3.26 -11.52 13.98
CA LEU A 77 -1.89 -11.10 14.27
C LEU A 77 -0.98 -11.35 13.06
N PHE A 78 -0.09 -10.42 12.77
CA PHE A 78 0.90 -10.51 11.68
C PHE A 78 2.28 -10.11 12.19
N VAL A 79 3.34 -10.59 11.57
CA VAL A 79 4.70 -10.08 11.78
C VAL A 79 4.98 -8.99 10.75
N LEU A 80 5.46 -7.85 11.22
CA LEU A 80 5.97 -6.76 10.39
C LEU A 80 7.49 -6.72 10.49
N ASN A 81 8.14 -6.90 9.35
CA ASN A 81 9.60 -6.83 9.26
C ASN A 81 10.09 -5.38 9.09
N SER A 82 11.41 -5.21 9.16
CA SER A 82 12.09 -3.92 8.97
C SER A 82 11.84 -3.28 7.59
N THR A 83 11.44 -4.07 6.58
CA THR A 83 11.13 -3.58 5.23
C THR A 83 9.67 -3.13 5.06
N GLY A 84 8.83 -3.31 6.08
CA GLY A 84 7.41 -2.96 6.04
C GLY A 84 6.51 -4.03 5.40
N SER A 85 7.02 -5.23 5.18
CA SER A 85 6.26 -6.38 4.68
C SER A 85 5.58 -7.11 5.84
N LEU A 86 4.31 -7.47 5.63
CA LEU A 86 3.52 -8.25 6.57
C LEU A 86 3.56 -9.73 6.21
N LYS A 87 3.75 -10.58 7.22
CA LYS A 87 3.60 -12.03 7.11
C LYS A 87 2.64 -12.53 8.19
N PRO A 88 1.78 -13.51 7.90
CA PRO A 88 1.04 -14.19 8.96
C PRO A 88 2.02 -14.80 9.94
N VAL A 89 1.65 -14.84 11.22
CA VAL A 89 2.52 -15.43 12.24
C VAL A 89 2.36 -16.95 12.21
N ASP A 90 3.43 -17.69 11.94
CA ASP A 90 3.45 -19.16 12.03
C ASP A 90 3.71 -19.58 13.48
N ASP A 91 2.94 -20.54 14.02
CA ASP A 91 2.92 -20.89 15.46
C ASP A 91 4.24 -21.46 16.02
N ALA A 92 5.25 -21.61 15.17
CA ALA A 92 6.52 -22.25 15.51
C ALA A 92 7.66 -21.28 15.91
N GLU A 93 7.53 -19.96 15.72
CA GLU A 93 8.61 -19.02 16.06
C GLU A 93 8.39 -18.35 17.42
N GLU A 94 9.43 -18.30 18.24
CA GLU A 94 9.50 -17.65 19.56
C GLU A 94 9.13 -16.16 19.43
N ARG A 95 7.88 -15.85 19.76
CA ARG A 95 7.23 -14.53 19.60
C ARG A 95 7.38 -13.61 20.82
N HIS A 96 8.17 -13.98 21.82
CA HIS A 96 8.02 -13.43 23.18
C HIS A 96 8.52 -12.00 23.37
N ASP A 97 9.37 -11.47 22.47
CA ASP A 97 10.09 -10.22 22.73
C ASP A 97 9.79 -9.06 21.75
N LEU A 98 8.83 -9.24 20.82
CA LEU A 98 8.50 -8.19 19.85
C LEU A 98 7.37 -7.26 20.34
N PRO A 99 7.54 -5.93 20.23
CA PRO A 99 6.48 -4.99 20.57
C PRO A 99 5.28 -5.14 19.62
N VAL A 100 4.08 -4.97 20.17
CA VAL A 100 2.83 -5.01 19.42
C VAL A 100 2.50 -3.63 18.86
N LEU A 101 2.40 -3.51 17.54
CA LEU A 101 1.89 -2.35 16.84
C LEU A 101 0.37 -2.47 16.66
N THR A 102 -0.37 -1.53 17.26
CA THR A 102 -1.83 -1.50 17.27
C THR A 102 -2.38 -0.21 16.66
N GLY A 103 -3.68 -0.22 16.37
CA GLY A 103 -4.36 0.95 15.82
C GLY A 103 -4.07 1.20 14.34
N ILE A 104 -3.60 0.17 13.60
CA ILE A 104 -3.40 0.20 12.15
C ILE A 104 -4.73 0.43 11.42
N SER A 105 -4.92 1.63 10.87
CA SER A 105 -6.10 1.94 10.06
C SER A 105 -5.94 1.37 8.65
N ALA A 106 -7.00 0.73 8.14
CA ALA A 106 -7.09 0.31 6.75
C ALA A 106 -7.18 1.50 5.77
N ASP A 107 -7.48 2.70 6.27
CA ASP A 107 -7.54 3.91 5.46
C ASP A 107 -6.14 4.45 5.14
N THR A 108 -5.55 3.86 4.10
CA THR A 108 -4.24 4.23 3.55
C THR A 108 -4.21 5.62 2.90
N LYS A 109 -5.34 6.34 2.78
CA LYS A 109 -5.36 7.68 2.15
C LYS A 109 -4.94 8.79 3.12
N ASN A 110 -5.02 8.56 4.43
CA ASN A 110 -4.62 9.56 5.43
C ASN A 110 -3.09 9.74 5.48
N THR A 111 -2.62 10.94 5.12
CA THR A 111 -1.19 11.28 5.06
C THR A 111 -0.54 11.36 6.44
N ALA A 112 -1.26 11.85 7.46
CA ALA A 112 -0.78 11.90 8.83
C ALA A 112 -0.55 10.48 9.37
N TYR A 113 -1.45 9.55 9.02
CA TYR A 113 -1.34 8.15 9.36
C TYR A 113 -0.09 7.49 8.75
N LYS A 114 0.12 7.68 7.45
CA LYS A 114 1.33 7.22 6.75
C LYS A 114 2.61 7.77 7.38
N LYS A 115 2.59 9.05 7.79
CA LYS A 115 3.73 9.68 8.47
C LYS A 115 4.00 9.03 9.83
N ALA A 116 2.97 8.83 10.66
CA ALA A 116 3.10 8.18 11.97
C ALA A 116 3.63 6.75 11.85
N LEU A 117 3.05 5.94 10.95
CA LEU A 117 3.51 4.58 10.69
C LEU A 117 4.97 4.56 10.21
N LYS A 118 5.34 5.46 9.29
CA LYS A 118 6.71 5.58 8.80
C LYS A 118 7.68 5.98 9.91
N SER A 119 7.30 6.86 10.83
CA SER A 119 8.11 7.22 11.99
C SER A 119 8.35 6.00 12.89
N VAL A 120 7.29 5.24 13.21
CA VAL A 120 7.41 4.01 14.02
C VAL A 120 8.27 2.96 13.34
N LEU A 121 8.10 2.74 12.03
CA LEU A 121 8.92 1.78 11.28
C LEU A 121 10.41 2.12 11.25
N ARG A 122 10.80 3.38 11.49
CA ARG A 122 12.20 3.85 11.51
C ARG A 122 12.89 3.71 12.86
N LEU A 123 12.18 3.38 13.93
CA LEU A 123 12.76 3.25 15.27
C LEU A 123 13.78 2.11 15.31
N SER A 124 14.91 2.23 16.00
CA SER A 124 15.85 1.10 16.10
C SER A 124 15.29 0.02 17.01
N SER A 125 15.64 -1.25 16.78
CA SER A 125 15.22 -2.34 17.67
C SER A 125 15.69 -2.12 19.11
N SER A 126 16.91 -1.58 19.29
CA SER A 126 17.43 -1.19 20.60
C SER A 126 16.61 -0.12 21.32
N GLY A 127 15.97 0.79 20.59
CA GLY A 127 15.11 1.81 21.19
C GLY A 127 13.76 1.25 21.65
N LEU A 128 13.38 0.07 21.16
CA LEU A 128 12.14 -0.62 21.49
C LEU A 128 12.30 -1.55 22.70
N GLU A 129 13.52 -1.73 23.21
CA GLU A 129 13.76 -2.53 24.42
C GLU A 129 12.92 -1.99 25.59
N GLY A 130 12.11 -2.86 26.20
CA GLY A 130 11.22 -2.49 27.28
C GLY A 130 9.90 -1.84 26.84
N ILE A 131 9.59 -1.80 25.55
CA ILE A 131 8.28 -1.41 25.00
C ILE A 131 7.47 -2.67 24.66
N SER A 132 6.25 -2.76 25.18
CA SER A 132 5.32 -3.86 24.91
C SER A 132 4.35 -3.54 23.76
N GLU A 133 3.89 -2.29 23.67
CA GLU A 133 2.91 -1.88 22.65
C GLU A 133 3.23 -0.48 22.11
N ILE A 134 2.98 -0.26 20.82
CA ILE A 134 2.91 1.06 20.18
C ILE A 134 1.54 1.19 19.50
N ASN A 135 0.75 2.14 19.96
CA ASN A 135 -0.57 2.44 19.42
C ASN A 135 -0.52 3.71 18.56
N ILE A 136 -0.87 3.55 17.29
CA ILE A 136 -0.91 4.63 16.29
C ILE A 136 -2.32 4.97 15.81
N LYS A 137 -3.37 4.60 16.57
CA LYS A 137 -4.77 4.89 16.23
C LYS A 137 -5.02 6.37 15.97
N ASN A 138 -4.37 7.26 16.73
CA ASN A 138 -4.37 8.70 16.49
C ASN A 138 -2.97 9.13 15.99
N PRO A 139 -2.82 9.54 14.73
CA PRO A 139 -1.51 9.92 14.17
C PRO A 139 -0.91 11.17 14.82
N GLU A 140 -1.71 11.98 15.50
CA GLU A 140 -1.21 13.15 16.25
C GLU A 140 -0.71 12.79 17.66
N MET A 141 -1.07 11.60 18.13
CA MET A 141 -0.79 11.14 19.49
C MET A 141 -0.45 9.66 19.48
N ILE A 142 0.82 9.37 19.17
CA ILE A 142 1.37 8.03 19.32
C ILE A 142 1.52 7.74 20.82
N VAL A 143 1.00 6.59 21.24
CA VAL A 143 1.07 6.11 22.63
C VAL A 143 1.89 4.83 22.65
N MET A 144 2.80 4.70 23.60
CA MET A 144 3.55 3.47 23.82
C MET A 144 3.22 2.92 25.21
N ILE A 145 3.21 1.61 25.36
CA ILE A 145 3.11 0.93 26.65
C ILE A 145 4.44 0.24 26.89
N THR A 146 5.00 0.41 28.07
CA THR A 146 6.24 -0.28 28.48
C THR A 146 5.93 -1.70 28.94
N MET A 147 6.95 -2.56 29.04
CA MET A 147 6.82 -3.94 29.54
C MET A 147 6.29 -4.01 30.98
N ASP A 148 6.52 -2.96 31.78
CA ASP A 148 5.99 -2.83 33.13
C ASP A 148 4.63 -2.07 33.20
N GLY A 149 3.96 -1.91 32.06
CA GLY A 149 2.58 -1.42 31.96
C GLY A 149 2.41 0.10 32.06
N LYS A 150 3.48 0.90 31.97
CA LYS A 150 3.40 2.36 32.01
C LYS A 150 3.02 2.92 30.64
N LYS A 151 2.20 3.96 30.65
CA LYS A 151 1.75 4.65 29.45
C LYS A 151 2.67 5.81 29.11
N VAL A 152 3.25 5.78 27.91
CA VAL A 152 4.08 6.86 27.37
C VAL A 152 3.31 7.57 26.26
N ILE A 153 3.11 8.88 26.40
CA ILE A 153 2.47 9.71 25.37
C ILE A 153 3.58 10.42 24.59
N ALA A 154 3.88 9.93 23.39
CA ALA A 154 5.01 10.41 22.60
C ALA A 154 4.70 11.65 21.75
N GLY A 155 3.46 11.78 21.28
CA GLY A 155 3.08 12.81 20.28
C GLY A 155 3.20 12.29 18.85
N ASN A 156 3.40 13.18 17.88
CA ASN A 156 3.42 12.86 16.44
C ASN A 156 4.84 12.84 15.83
N ASP A 157 5.84 13.09 16.66
CA ASP A 157 7.25 13.30 16.35
C ASP A 157 8.13 12.23 17.02
N LEU A 158 7.62 10.99 17.08
CA LEU A 158 8.37 9.87 17.64
C LEU A 158 9.58 9.51 16.76
N ASP A 159 10.76 9.51 17.38
CA ASP A 159 12.03 9.12 16.77
C ASP A 159 12.96 8.44 17.80
N ASN A 160 14.16 8.03 17.35
CA ASN A 160 15.14 7.36 18.21
C ASN A 160 15.70 8.26 19.32
N ALA A 161 15.76 9.58 19.09
CA ALA A 161 16.22 10.54 20.10
C ALA A 161 15.21 10.64 21.25
N LYS A 162 13.91 10.67 20.92
CA LYS A 162 12.82 10.66 21.89
C LYS A 162 12.78 9.35 22.69
N LEU A 163 13.05 8.19 22.05
CA LEU A 163 13.21 6.91 22.77
C LEU A 163 14.42 6.91 23.72
N SER A 164 15.55 7.48 23.28
CA SER A 164 16.73 7.62 24.14
C SER A 164 16.42 8.51 25.35
N ASN A 165 15.67 9.60 25.15
CA ASN A 165 15.20 10.46 26.24
C ASN A 165 14.22 9.73 27.18
N LEU A 166 13.36 8.85 26.66
CA LEU A 166 12.47 8.03 27.48
C LEU A 166 13.26 7.14 28.45
N ALA A 167 14.31 6.47 27.97
CA ALA A 167 15.16 5.63 28.82
C ALA A 167 15.79 6.43 29.98
N LEU A 168 16.25 7.67 29.69
CA LEU A 168 16.77 8.58 30.71
C LEU A 168 15.69 8.99 31.73
N VAL A 169 14.48 9.28 31.27
CA VAL A 169 13.33 9.62 32.12
C VAL A 169 12.99 8.46 33.04
N ILE A 170 12.87 7.24 32.51
CA ILE A 170 12.54 6.04 33.29
C ILE A 170 13.61 5.79 34.35
N LYS A 171 14.90 5.89 34.00
CA LYS A 171 16.03 5.75 34.93
C LYS A 171 15.95 6.78 36.06
N LYS A 172 15.70 8.05 35.73
CA LYS A 172 15.60 9.13 36.72
C LYS A 172 14.38 8.96 37.62
N ALA A 173 13.23 8.60 37.05
CA ALA A 173 12.00 8.38 37.78
C ALA A 173 12.09 7.16 38.71
N GLY A 174 12.78 6.09 38.30
CA GLY A 174 13.10 4.94 39.15
C GLY A 174 13.91 5.35 40.39
N GLY A 175 14.85 6.29 40.25
CA GLY A 175 15.61 6.84 41.37
C GLY A 175 14.81 7.70 42.36
N MET A 176 13.60 8.13 42.01
CA MET A 176 12.75 8.96 42.89
C MET A 176 11.91 8.14 43.88
N ASN A 177 11.92 6.80 43.77
CA ASN A 177 11.14 5.87 44.60
C ASN A 177 9.64 6.21 44.72
N LYS A 178 9.07 6.84 43.69
CA LYS A 178 7.64 7.14 43.58
C LYS A 178 7.02 6.24 42.53
N LYS A 179 5.82 5.73 42.81
CA LYS A 179 5.03 5.02 41.80
C LYS A 179 4.50 6.03 40.78
N TYR A 180 4.59 5.68 39.51
CA TYR A 180 4.05 6.45 38.41
C TYR A 180 3.54 5.48 37.34
N SER A 181 2.56 5.96 36.56
CA SER A 181 1.85 5.18 35.55
C SER A 181 1.88 5.85 34.18
N VAL A 182 2.12 7.16 34.11
CA VAL A 182 2.09 7.92 32.85
C VAL A 182 3.34 8.78 32.70
N ILE A 183 3.93 8.76 31.52
CA ILE A 183 4.99 9.64 31.06
C ILE A 183 4.49 10.41 29.84
N ASP A 184 4.40 11.73 29.92
CA ASP A 184 4.01 12.60 28.80
C ASP A 184 5.23 13.31 28.23
N MET A 185 5.61 12.93 27.00
CA MET A 185 6.80 13.40 26.27
C MET A 185 6.44 14.32 25.09
N ARG A 186 5.20 14.82 25.03
CA ARG A 186 4.75 15.69 23.94
C ARG A 186 5.44 17.06 23.93
N TYR A 187 6.02 17.46 25.05
CA TYR A 187 6.63 18.78 25.20
C TYR A 187 8.12 18.71 24.85
N LYS A 188 8.60 19.76 24.17
CA LYS A 188 9.98 19.84 23.68
C LYS A 188 11.02 19.78 24.81
N ASP A 189 10.77 20.51 25.90
CA ASP A 189 11.79 20.78 26.92
C ASP A 189 11.41 20.24 28.31
N ARG A 190 10.32 19.45 28.40
CA ARG A 190 9.84 18.92 29.67
C ARG A 190 9.15 17.58 29.50
N VAL A 191 9.13 16.80 30.57
CA VAL A 191 8.39 15.54 30.65
C VAL A 191 7.51 15.59 31.89
N ILE A 192 6.23 15.25 31.72
CA ILE A 192 5.27 15.20 32.84
C ILE A 192 5.11 13.75 33.25
N ILE A 193 5.38 13.46 34.53
CA ILE A 193 5.24 12.13 35.11
C ILE A 193 4.07 12.15 36.10
N ARG A 194 3.15 11.19 35.99
CA ARG A 194 1.98 11.04 36.86
C ARG A 194 1.90 9.62 37.41
#